data_AF-A0A6G4ZS09-F1
#
_entry.id   AF-A0A6G4ZS09-F1
#
_cell.length_a   1.000
_cell.length_b   1.000
_cell.length_c   1.000
_cell.angle_alpha   90.00
_cell.angle_beta   90.00
_cell.angle_gamma   90.00
#
_symmetry.space_group_name_H-M   'P 1'
#
loop_
_entity.id
_entity.type
_entity.pdbx_description
1 polymer ?
#
loop_
_entity_poly.entity_id
_entity_poly.type
_entity_poly.pdbx_seq_one_letter_code
_entity_poly.pdbx_strand_id
1 'polypeptide(L)'
;MKHFDFSIRIIVWIFVLTFIPHFCKKQTDTFTILGISSNRPYSAEFATRPLDDEEETELQIALSQAYNYFGRGGQAFSFFSADGQYVIKFFKQRLFRPSWLLNHLPLPAFLHKFREKRNFKRADKLQRDFFSYKIAFEELHEETGLIYSHLNQTSHLKTKLAITDRLGIRHFIDLDRFDFVVQKRADRVYDRIDELMGSNRVEEAKQALKEVFVMIQTRAKKGFRDRDPNIRTNCGFIGSRAIKIDVGRFVRSEDMRKKEIYSADLERITAPFEEWIKETHPILLPSYRKTKEDFL
;
A
#
# COMPACT_ATOMS: atom_id res chain seq x y z
N MET A 1 45.48 -12.60 31.30
CA MET A 1 44.96 -13.41 30.17
C MET A 1 43.48 -13.81 30.31
N LYS A 2 43.00 -14.38 31.44
CA LYS A 2 41.60 -14.85 31.57
C LYS A 2 40.52 -13.75 31.43
N HIS A 3 40.76 -12.55 31.95
CA HIS A 3 39.82 -11.42 31.81
C HIS A 3 39.70 -10.88 30.37
N PHE A 4 40.79 -10.93 29.61
CA PHE A 4 40.83 -10.47 28.22
C PHE A 4 39.99 -11.38 27.31
N ASP A 5 40.09 -12.70 27.50
CA ASP A 5 39.26 -13.69 26.79
C ASP A 5 37.76 -13.54 27.14
N PHE A 6 37.43 -13.28 28.41
CA PHE A 6 36.05 -13.03 28.83
C PHE A 6 35.43 -11.77 28.18
N SER A 7 36.18 -10.67 28.11
CA SER A 7 35.73 -9.44 27.45
C SER A 7 35.51 -9.61 25.94
N ILE A 8 36.40 -10.35 25.25
CA ILE A 8 36.23 -10.65 23.83
C ILE A 8 34.95 -11.47 23.60
N ARG A 9 34.69 -12.47 24.44
CA ARG A 9 33.45 -13.26 24.35
C ARG A 9 32.20 -12.40 24.52
N ILE A 10 32.19 -11.48 25.49
CA ILE A 10 31.06 -10.55 25.67
C ILE A 10 30.87 -9.66 24.44
N ILE A 11 31.94 -9.11 23.88
CA ILE A 11 31.87 -8.27 22.68
C ILE A 11 31.32 -9.06 21.49
N VAL A 12 31.79 -10.30 21.29
CA VAL A 12 31.27 -11.21 20.25
C VAL A 12 29.79 -11.49 20.49
N TRP A 13 29.36 -11.76 21.72
CA TRP A 13 27.96 -11.97 22.04
C TRP A 13 27.10 -10.73 21.76
N ILE A 14 27.55 -9.53 22.16
CA ILE A 14 26.84 -8.28 21.86
C ILE A 14 26.74 -8.09 20.34
N PHE A 15 27.84 -8.31 19.61
CA PHE A 15 27.86 -8.23 18.15
C PHE A 15 26.88 -9.22 17.51
N VAL A 16 26.90 -10.49 17.91
CA VAL A 16 25.99 -11.54 17.43
C VAL A 16 24.53 -11.19 17.74
N LEU A 17 24.22 -10.68 18.94
CA LEU A 17 22.85 -10.38 19.36
C LEU A 17 22.29 -9.08 18.76
N THR A 18 23.15 -8.17 18.29
CA THR A 18 22.71 -6.87 17.77
C THR A 18 22.92 -6.74 16.27
N PHE A 19 24.13 -7.03 15.78
CA PHE A 19 24.53 -6.81 14.40
C PHE A 19 23.93 -7.84 13.46
N ILE A 20 23.99 -9.13 13.78
CA ILE A 20 23.44 -10.19 12.91
C ILE A 20 21.93 -10.00 12.70
N PRO A 21 21.09 -9.80 13.75
CA PRO A 21 19.67 -9.53 13.54
C PRO A 21 19.40 -8.26 12.75
N HIS A 22 20.19 -7.20 12.95
CA HIS A 22 20.07 -5.96 12.19
C HIS A 22 20.41 -6.19 10.71
N PHE A 23 21.50 -6.89 10.44
CA PHE A 23 21.92 -7.29 9.10
C PHE A 23 20.83 -8.13 8.41
N CYS A 24 20.35 -9.20 9.06
CA CYS A 24 19.28 -10.03 8.52
C CYS A 24 18.01 -9.22 8.22
N LYS A 25 17.60 -8.33 9.13
CA LYS A 25 16.46 -7.43 8.91
C LYS A 25 16.65 -6.49 7.72
N LYS A 26 17.87 -6.03 7.47
CA LYS A 26 18.19 -5.21 6.30
C LYS A 26 18.12 -6.04 5.02
N GLN A 27 18.71 -7.23 5.02
CA GLN A 27 18.74 -8.13 3.85
C GLN A 27 17.34 -8.63 3.47
N THR A 28 16.48 -8.95 4.43
CA THR A 28 15.10 -9.41 4.17
C THR A 28 14.10 -8.26 4.07
N ASP A 29 14.54 -7.01 4.21
CA ASP A 29 13.66 -5.86 4.35
C ASP A 29 12.63 -5.99 5.50
N THR A 30 12.95 -6.82 6.49
CA THR A 30 12.11 -7.26 7.62
C THR A 30 10.94 -8.17 7.24
N PHE A 31 10.91 -8.68 6.01
CA PHE A 31 9.93 -9.68 5.58
C PHE A 31 10.17 -11.02 6.29
N THR A 32 9.06 -11.65 6.70
CA THR A 32 8.99 -13.04 7.20
C THR A 32 7.57 -13.55 6.97
N ILE A 33 7.39 -14.84 6.72
CA ILE A 33 6.06 -15.46 6.59
C ILE A 33 5.22 -15.24 7.86
N LEU A 34 5.82 -15.44 9.04
CA LEU A 34 5.16 -15.17 10.31
C LEU A 34 4.73 -13.70 10.46
N GLY A 35 5.51 -12.77 9.88
CA GLY A 35 5.23 -11.33 9.94
C GLY A 35 4.01 -10.89 9.14
N ILE A 36 3.53 -11.72 8.22
CA ILE A 36 2.32 -11.48 7.42
C ILE A 36 1.13 -12.40 7.79
N SER A 37 1.37 -13.51 8.50
CA SER A 37 0.31 -14.44 8.95
C SER A 37 -0.70 -13.77 9.86
N SER A 38 -1.96 -13.63 9.41
CA SER A 38 -3.05 -13.23 10.29
C SER A 38 -3.30 -14.35 11.33
N ASN A 39 -3.80 -14.01 12.52
CA ASN A 39 -4.18 -14.91 13.63
C ASN A 39 -5.30 -14.21 14.41
N ARG A 40 -6.08 -13.37 13.72
CA ARG A 40 -7.16 -12.58 14.32
C ARG A 40 -8.45 -13.38 14.12
N PRO A 41 -9.38 -13.34 15.08
CA PRO A 41 -10.71 -13.88 14.87
C PRO A 41 -11.38 -13.15 13.70
N TYR A 42 -12.32 -13.83 13.06
CA TYR A 42 -13.17 -13.24 12.04
C TYR A 42 -13.88 -11.99 12.59
N SER A 43 -13.89 -10.92 11.80
CA SER A 43 -14.70 -9.73 12.07
C SER A 43 -15.60 -9.43 10.88
N ALA A 44 -16.91 -9.36 11.13
CA ALA A 44 -17.91 -9.01 10.12
C ALA A 44 -17.69 -7.59 9.54
N GLU A 45 -17.05 -6.70 10.31
CA GLU A 45 -16.72 -5.34 9.90
C GLU A 45 -15.81 -5.32 8.66
N PHE A 46 -14.87 -6.28 8.62
CA PHE A 46 -13.86 -6.45 7.58
C PHE A 46 -14.29 -7.40 6.46
N ALA A 47 -15.46 -8.03 6.58
CA ALA A 47 -16.01 -8.83 5.49
C ALA A 47 -16.34 -7.91 4.33
N THR A 48 -15.88 -8.26 3.13
CA THR A 48 -16.17 -7.53 1.90
C THR A 48 -17.38 -8.13 1.20
N ARG A 49 -17.96 -7.41 0.24
CA ARG A 49 -18.95 -7.98 -0.69
C ARG A 49 -18.39 -9.22 -1.44
N PRO A 50 -19.25 -10.15 -1.88
CA PRO A 50 -18.82 -11.22 -2.79
C PRO A 50 -18.35 -10.65 -4.14
N LEU A 51 -17.50 -11.42 -4.81
CA LEU A 51 -17.06 -11.14 -6.18
C LEU A 51 -18.17 -11.49 -7.16
N ASP A 52 -18.24 -10.76 -8.27
CA ASP A 52 -18.98 -11.20 -9.44
C ASP A 52 -18.14 -12.17 -10.30
N ASP A 53 -18.74 -12.72 -11.36
CA ASP A 53 -18.11 -13.75 -12.19
C ASP A 53 -16.86 -13.22 -12.95
N GLU A 54 -16.86 -11.93 -13.33
CA GLU A 54 -15.73 -11.30 -14.03
C GLU A 54 -14.56 -11.07 -13.04
N GLU A 55 -14.87 -10.56 -11.85
CA GLU A 55 -13.90 -10.35 -10.78
C GLU A 55 -13.30 -11.67 -10.26
N GLU A 56 -14.12 -12.71 -10.12
CA GLU A 56 -13.65 -14.05 -9.72
C GLU A 56 -12.70 -14.60 -10.79
N THR A 57 -13.06 -14.49 -12.07
CA THR A 57 -12.20 -14.92 -13.18
C THR A 57 -10.87 -14.16 -13.18
N GLU A 58 -10.91 -12.84 -13.03
CA GLU A 58 -9.70 -12.01 -12.95
C GLU A 58 -8.84 -12.37 -11.72
N LEU A 59 -9.46 -12.63 -10.57
CA LEU A 59 -8.76 -13.05 -9.37
C LEU A 59 -8.08 -14.41 -9.56
N GLN A 60 -8.76 -15.39 -10.16
CA GLN A 60 -8.17 -16.71 -10.43
C GLN A 60 -6.96 -16.60 -11.37
N ILE A 61 -7.04 -15.76 -12.41
CA ILE A 61 -5.90 -15.47 -13.29
C ILE A 61 -4.73 -14.91 -12.47
N ALA A 62 -4.98 -13.89 -11.64
CA ALA A 62 -3.94 -13.27 -10.83
C ALA A 62 -3.31 -14.28 -9.84
N LEU A 63 -4.12 -15.04 -9.11
CA LEU A 63 -3.66 -15.97 -8.07
C LEU A 63 -3.03 -17.26 -8.62
N SER A 64 -3.22 -17.58 -9.91
CA SER A 64 -2.57 -18.71 -10.56
C SER A 64 -1.06 -18.51 -10.76
N GLN A 65 -0.57 -17.27 -10.62
CA GLN A 65 0.81 -16.91 -10.91
C GLN A 65 1.75 -17.03 -9.71
N ALA A 66 3.04 -17.16 -10.00
CA ALA A 66 4.08 -16.92 -9.00
C ALA A 66 4.32 -15.41 -8.83
N TYR A 67 4.68 -15.01 -7.61
CA TYR A 67 4.92 -13.61 -7.28
C TYR A 67 6.33 -13.38 -6.73
N ASN A 68 6.98 -12.30 -7.15
CA ASN A 68 8.33 -11.94 -6.73
C ASN A 68 8.32 -10.68 -5.88
N TYR A 69 9.12 -10.67 -4.81
CA TYR A 69 9.22 -9.53 -3.91
C TYR A 69 9.64 -8.27 -4.67
N PHE A 70 8.82 -7.22 -4.56
CA PHE A 70 9.14 -5.92 -5.14
C PHE A 70 9.68 -4.96 -4.08
N GLY A 71 9.00 -4.87 -2.94
CA GLY A 71 9.37 -3.91 -1.92
C GLY A 71 8.42 -3.86 -0.73
N ARG A 72 8.71 -2.93 0.18
CA ARG A 72 7.89 -2.72 1.39
C ARG A 72 7.33 -1.31 1.42
N GLY A 73 6.03 -1.20 1.65
CA GLY A 73 5.36 0.07 1.99
C GLY A 73 5.29 0.29 3.49
N GLY A 74 4.53 1.30 3.93
CA GLY A 74 4.28 1.53 5.35
C GLY A 74 3.51 0.37 6.01
N GLN A 75 2.49 -0.15 5.33
CA GLN A 75 1.52 -1.11 5.89
C GLN A 75 1.71 -2.54 5.38
N ALA A 76 2.22 -2.73 4.16
CA ALA A 76 2.27 -4.02 3.49
C ALA A 76 3.63 -4.29 2.83
N PHE A 77 3.86 -5.56 2.47
CA PHE A 77 4.90 -5.98 1.53
C PHE A 77 4.24 -6.24 0.18
N SER A 78 4.85 -5.74 -0.89
CA SER A 78 4.32 -5.84 -2.25
C SER A 78 5.13 -6.87 -3.04
N PHE A 79 4.43 -7.69 -3.80
CA PHE A 79 5.01 -8.66 -4.72
C PHE A 79 4.36 -8.50 -6.09
N PHE A 80 5.15 -8.61 -7.16
CA PHE A 80 4.67 -8.54 -8.54
C PHE A 80 4.50 -9.93 -9.11
N SER A 81 3.42 -10.15 -9.86
CA SER A 81 3.18 -11.39 -10.58
C SER A 81 4.27 -11.62 -11.64
N ALA A 82 4.41 -12.85 -12.10
CA ALA A 82 5.39 -13.24 -13.10
C ALA A 82 5.20 -12.51 -14.43
N ASP A 83 3.96 -12.27 -14.85
CA ASP A 83 3.62 -11.46 -16.04
C ASP A 83 3.77 -9.94 -15.84
N GLY A 84 4.04 -9.51 -14.61
CA GLY A 84 4.16 -8.12 -14.23
C GLY A 84 2.86 -7.32 -14.30
N GLN A 85 1.68 -7.92 -14.44
CA GLN A 85 0.38 -7.22 -14.54
C GLN A 85 -0.31 -7.01 -13.20
N TYR A 86 0.04 -7.79 -12.17
CA TYR A 86 -0.61 -7.78 -10.87
C TYR A 86 0.36 -7.52 -9.73
N VAL A 87 -0.18 -6.97 -8.65
CA VAL A 87 0.48 -6.76 -7.38
C VAL A 87 -0.35 -7.42 -6.29
N ILE A 88 0.27 -8.32 -5.52
CA ILE A 88 -0.30 -8.80 -4.27
C ILE A 88 0.41 -8.11 -3.10
N LYS A 89 -0.38 -7.61 -2.15
CA LYS A 89 0.12 -6.89 -0.97
C LYS A 89 -0.25 -7.64 0.29
N PHE A 90 0.74 -8.10 1.05
CA PHE A 90 0.54 -8.76 2.33
C PHE A 90 0.73 -7.80 3.50
N PHE A 91 -0.27 -7.72 4.38
CA PHE A 91 -0.23 -6.77 5.49
C PHE A 91 0.76 -7.15 6.60
N LYS A 92 1.46 -6.14 7.14
CA LYS A 92 2.43 -6.31 8.23
C LYS A 92 1.72 -6.46 9.58
N GLN A 93 1.53 -7.69 10.01
CA GLN A 93 0.78 -8.03 11.22
C GLN A 93 1.37 -7.41 12.50
N ARG A 94 2.69 -7.20 12.55
CA ARG A 94 3.37 -6.53 13.67
C ARG A 94 2.89 -5.10 13.93
N LEU A 95 2.29 -4.45 12.93
CA LEU A 95 1.76 -3.09 13.05
C LEU A 95 0.44 -3.07 13.82
N PHE A 96 -0.33 -4.15 13.73
CA PHE A 96 -1.66 -4.27 14.32
C PHE A 96 -1.63 -5.04 15.64
N ARG A 97 -0.61 -5.88 15.85
CA ARG A 97 -0.52 -6.69 17.06
C ARG A 97 0.26 -6.02 18.19
N PRO A 98 -0.22 -6.16 19.44
CA PRO A 98 0.62 -5.89 20.60
C PRO A 98 1.85 -6.80 20.60
N SER A 99 2.95 -6.31 21.18
CA SER A 99 4.09 -7.20 21.44
C SER A 99 3.67 -8.20 22.52
N TRP A 100 3.90 -9.49 22.29
CA TRP A 100 3.62 -10.54 23.27
C TRP A 100 4.21 -10.18 24.64
N LEU A 101 5.49 -9.75 24.66
CA LEU A 101 6.18 -9.31 25.88
C LEU A 101 5.44 -8.17 26.60
N LEU A 102 4.90 -7.20 25.87
CA LEU A 102 4.22 -6.05 26.48
C LEU A 102 2.90 -6.45 27.16
N ASN A 103 2.24 -7.50 26.66
CA ASN A 103 0.97 -7.96 27.20
C ASN A 103 1.13 -8.92 28.38
N HIS A 104 2.18 -9.73 28.40
CA HIS A 104 2.38 -10.76 29.45
C HIS A 104 3.37 -10.38 30.54
N LEU A 105 4.24 -9.38 30.33
CA LEU A 105 5.13 -8.91 31.38
C LEU A 105 4.33 -8.12 32.44
N PRO A 106 4.47 -8.42 33.74
CA PRO A 106 3.87 -7.64 34.81
C PRO A 106 4.55 -6.27 34.86
N LEU A 107 3.94 -5.27 34.24
CA LEU A 107 4.42 -3.89 34.22
C LEU A 107 3.89 -3.13 35.45
N PRO A 108 4.68 -2.22 36.04
CA PRO A 108 4.19 -1.29 37.06
C PRO A 108 2.94 -0.52 36.61
N ALA A 109 2.08 -0.16 37.58
CA ALA A 109 0.76 0.42 37.29
C ALA A 109 0.81 1.67 36.40
N PHE A 110 1.84 2.52 36.55
CA PHE A 110 2.02 3.73 35.74
C PHE A 110 2.27 3.44 34.26
N LEU A 111 2.76 2.24 33.90
CA LEU A 111 2.97 1.81 32.51
C LEU A 111 1.74 1.15 31.88
N HIS A 112 0.69 0.82 32.65
CA HIS A 112 -0.55 0.27 32.09
C HIS A 112 -1.20 1.25 31.11
N LYS A 113 -1.29 2.54 31.47
CA LYS A 113 -1.82 3.58 30.58
C LYS A 113 -1.03 3.68 29.27
N PHE A 114 0.29 3.52 29.32
CA PHE A 114 1.14 3.51 28.12
C PHE A 114 0.83 2.30 27.23
N ARG A 115 0.70 1.11 27.82
CA ARG A 115 0.33 -0.12 27.12
C ARG A 115 -1.04 0.00 26.45
N GLU A 116 -2.04 0.47 27.17
CA GLU A 116 -3.40 0.69 26.67
C GLU A 116 -3.41 1.67 25.51
N LYS A 117 -2.78 2.84 25.66
CA LYS A 117 -2.65 3.83 24.58
C LYS A 117 -1.98 3.25 23.34
N ARG A 118 -0.95 2.41 23.51
CA ARG A 118 -0.26 1.76 22.39
C ARG A 118 -1.14 0.71 21.71
N ASN A 119 -1.89 -0.08 22.47
CA ASN A 119 -2.81 -1.09 21.94
C ASN A 119 -3.98 -0.43 21.21
N PHE A 120 -4.55 0.63 21.79
CA PHE A 120 -5.59 1.44 21.16
C PHE A 120 -5.14 2.01 19.82
N LYS A 121 -3.96 2.65 19.76
CA LYS A 121 -3.41 3.19 18.50
C LYS A 121 -3.20 2.13 17.41
N ARG A 122 -2.89 0.89 17.80
CA ARG A 122 -2.73 -0.22 16.85
C ARG A 122 -4.07 -0.75 16.34
N ALA A 123 -5.04 -0.87 17.23
CA ALA A 123 -6.40 -1.25 16.87
C ALA A 123 -7.05 -0.19 15.95
N ASP A 124 -6.93 1.09 16.30
CA ASP A 124 -7.36 2.22 15.46
C ASP A 124 -6.66 2.19 14.08
N LYS A 125 -5.36 1.92 14.07
CA LYS A 125 -4.61 1.79 12.82
C LYS A 125 -5.11 0.62 11.97
N LEU A 126 -5.35 -0.55 12.55
CA LEU A 126 -5.93 -1.69 11.85
C LEU A 126 -7.28 -1.32 11.24
N GLN A 127 -8.19 -0.80 12.06
CA GLN A 127 -9.54 -0.41 11.66
C GLN A 127 -9.51 0.59 10.50
N ARG A 128 -8.78 1.71 10.66
CA ARG A 128 -8.65 2.73 9.62
C ARG A 128 -8.10 2.15 8.32
N ASP A 129 -7.02 1.39 8.40
CA ASP A 129 -6.34 0.88 7.21
C ASP A 129 -7.26 -0.13 6.50
N PHE A 130 -7.89 -1.07 7.23
CA PHE A 130 -8.76 -2.11 6.67
C PHE A 130 -10.05 -1.54 6.09
N PHE A 131 -10.70 -0.59 6.77
CA PHE A 131 -11.86 0.09 6.20
C PHE A 131 -11.52 0.84 4.92
N SER A 132 -10.32 1.42 4.83
CA SER A 132 -9.88 2.11 3.63
C SER A 132 -9.72 1.15 2.44
N TYR A 133 -9.17 -0.05 2.65
CA TYR A 133 -9.11 -1.09 1.62
C TYR A 133 -10.49 -1.66 1.27
N LYS A 134 -11.38 -1.80 2.25
CA LYS A 134 -12.77 -2.21 2.01
C LYS A 134 -13.51 -1.21 1.14
N ILE A 135 -13.43 0.09 1.46
CA ILE A 135 -13.98 1.18 0.62
C ILE A 135 -13.38 1.12 -0.78
N ALA A 136 -12.05 0.95 -0.88
CA ALA A 136 -11.37 0.88 -2.16
C ALA A 136 -11.90 -0.27 -3.03
N PHE A 137 -12.16 -1.43 -2.44
CA PHE A 137 -12.69 -2.58 -3.16
C PHE A 137 -14.18 -2.42 -3.50
N GLU A 138 -14.99 -1.97 -2.55
CA GLU A 138 -16.45 -1.94 -2.71
C GLU A 138 -16.93 -0.79 -3.58
N GLU A 139 -16.24 0.36 -3.56
CA GLU A 139 -16.76 1.62 -4.12
C GLU A 139 -15.80 2.35 -5.06
N LEU A 140 -14.51 2.04 -4.97
CA LEU A 140 -13.45 2.71 -5.74
C LEU A 140 -12.55 1.72 -6.50
N HIS A 141 -13.06 0.52 -6.83
CA HIS A 141 -12.23 -0.52 -7.45
C HIS A 141 -11.67 -0.05 -8.79
N GLU A 142 -12.45 0.70 -9.57
CA GLU A 142 -11.97 1.27 -10.83
C GLU A 142 -10.92 2.39 -10.64
N GLU A 143 -11.06 3.25 -9.64
CA GLU A 143 -10.11 4.33 -9.37
C GLU A 143 -8.82 3.83 -8.71
N THR A 144 -8.81 2.58 -8.25
CA THR A 144 -7.69 1.99 -7.52
C THR A 144 -7.08 0.80 -8.22
N GLY A 145 -7.77 0.19 -9.19
CA GLY A 145 -7.38 -1.08 -9.79
C GLY A 145 -7.38 -2.24 -8.80
N LEU A 146 -8.08 -2.13 -7.67
CA LEU A 146 -8.16 -3.19 -6.65
C LEU A 146 -9.12 -4.27 -7.15
N ILE A 147 -8.63 -5.50 -7.23
CA ILE A 147 -9.38 -6.66 -7.73
C ILE A 147 -9.99 -7.44 -6.57
N TYR A 148 -9.25 -7.55 -5.47
CA TYR A 148 -9.71 -8.35 -4.33
C TYR A 148 -9.11 -7.86 -3.01
N SER A 149 -9.87 -8.00 -1.93
CA SER A 149 -9.47 -7.60 -0.59
C SER A 149 -9.81 -8.69 0.43
N HIS A 150 -8.82 -9.48 0.81
CA HIS A 150 -8.94 -10.55 1.80
C HIS A 150 -8.48 -10.03 3.18
N LEU A 151 -9.44 -9.56 3.98
CA LEU A 151 -9.18 -8.90 5.27
C LEU A 151 -9.56 -9.76 6.49
N ASN A 152 -10.04 -10.98 6.25
CA ASN A 152 -10.37 -11.97 7.26
C ASN A 152 -9.73 -13.31 6.88
N GLN A 153 -9.50 -14.17 7.86
CA GLN A 153 -9.17 -15.56 7.56
C GLN A 153 -10.42 -16.28 7.06
N THR A 154 -10.22 -17.15 6.08
CA THR A 154 -11.30 -17.92 5.45
C THR A 154 -10.88 -19.39 5.32
N SER A 155 -11.69 -20.17 4.62
CA SER A 155 -11.42 -21.59 4.33
C SER A 155 -11.92 -22.01 2.95
N HIS A 156 -12.28 -21.02 2.13
CA HIS A 156 -12.96 -21.23 0.85
C HIS A 156 -12.07 -20.89 -0.34
N LEU A 157 -11.01 -20.09 -0.18
CA LEU A 157 -10.09 -19.81 -1.28
C LEU A 157 -9.32 -21.08 -1.65
N LYS A 158 -8.81 -21.81 -0.66
CA LYS A 158 -8.04 -23.06 -0.82
C LYS A 158 -6.86 -22.95 -1.80
N THR A 159 -6.32 -21.74 -1.94
CA THR A 159 -5.27 -21.42 -2.90
C THR A 159 -3.91 -21.37 -2.22
N LYS A 160 -2.96 -22.16 -2.75
CA LYS A 160 -1.55 -22.09 -2.37
C LYS A 160 -0.79 -21.22 -3.35
N LEU A 161 -0.31 -20.07 -2.88
CA LEU A 161 0.45 -19.13 -3.68
C LEU A 161 1.96 -19.35 -3.54
N ALA A 162 2.67 -19.36 -4.66
CA ALA A 162 4.13 -19.33 -4.69
C ALA A 162 4.62 -17.88 -4.64
N ILE A 163 5.38 -17.52 -3.61
CA ILE A 163 6.04 -16.21 -3.50
C ILE A 163 7.56 -16.38 -3.36
N THR A 164 8.32 -15.53 -4.02
CA THR A 164 9.78 -15.45 -3.90
C THR A 164 10.14 -14.20 -3.10
N ASP A 165 10.86 -14.36 -1.99
CA ASP A 165 11.28 -13.23 -1.18
C ASP A 165 12.46 -12.46 -1.77
N ARG A 166 12.90 -11.41 -1.07
CA ARG A 166 14.03 -10.56 -1.48
C ARG A 166 15.35 -11.32 -1.66
N LEU A 167 15.52 -12.44 -0.98
CA LEU A 167 16.73 -13.27 -1.06
C LEU A 167 16.63 -14.36 -2.14
N GLY A 168 15.56 -14.36 -2.94
CA GLY A 168 15.32 -15.39 -3.95
C GLY A 168 14.78 -16.70 -3.37
N ILE A 169 14.41 -16.73 -2.09
CA ILE A 169 13.88 -17.94 -1.46
C ILE A 169 12.40 -18.06 -1.81
N ARG A 170 12.03 -19.21 -2.38
CA ARG A 170 10.65 -19.54 -2.74
C ARG A 170 9.89 -20.11 -1.55
N HIS A 171 8.70 -19.56 -1.30
CA HIS A 171 7.77 -19.97 -0.26
C HIS A 171 6.43 -20.36 -0.89
N PHE A 172 5.74 -21.32 -0.28
CA PHE A 172 4.36 -21.66 -0.62
C PHE A 172 3.47 -21.33 0.58
N ILE A 173 2.51 -20.43 0.37
CA ILE A 173 1.62 -19.94 1.42
C ILE A 173 0.17 -20.25 1.10
N ASP A 174 -0.57 -20.62 2.13
CA ASP A 174 -2.01 -20.87 2.06
C ASP A 174 -2.77 -19.55 2.28
N LEU A 175 -3.40 -19.01 1.24
CA LEU A 175 -3.96 -17.66 1.23
C LEU A 175 -5.12 -17.47 2.22
N ASP A 176 -5.85 -18.53 2.56
CA ASP A 176 -6.92 -18.52 3.57
C ASP A 176 -6.42 -17.99 4.94
N ARG A 177 -5.11 -18.04 5.20
CA ARG A 177 -4.47 -17.70 6.48
C ARG A 177 -3.86 -16.30 6.57
N PHE A 178 -3.91 -15.51 5.50
CA PHE A 178 -3.23 -14.20 5.44
C PHE A 178 -4.20 -13.08 5.11
N ASP A 179 -3.93 -11.88 5.64
CA ASP A 179 -4.60 -10.69 5.12
C ASP A 179 -3.80 -10.16 3.93
N PHE A 180 -4.46 -10.01 2.79
CA PHE A 180 -3.83 -9.50 1.58
C PHE A 180 -4.84 -8.80 0.68
N VAL A 181 -4.32 -8.04 -0.27
CA VAL A 181 -5.11 -7.53 -1.38
C VAL A 181 -4.42 -7.81 -2.71
N VAL A 182 -5.22 -7.93 -3.77
CA VAL A 182 -4.76 -8.09 -5.15
C VAL A 182 -5.17 -6.85 -5.93
N GLN A 183 -4.24 -6.27 -6.67
CA GLN A 183 -4.41 -5.03 -7.40
C GLN A 183 -3.72 -5.14 -8.76
N LYS A 184 -4.26 -4.49 -9.78
CA LYS A 184 -3.55 -4.26 -11.05
C LYS A 184 -2.28 -3.45 -10.79
N ARG A 185 -1.20 -3.81 -11.47
CA ARG A 185 0.03 -3.01 -11.44
C ARG A 185 -0.17 -1.75 -12.26
N ALA A 186 0.33 -0.65 -11.72
CA ALA A 186 0.35 0.63 -12.40
C ALA A 186 1.76 1.18 -12.52
N ASP A 187 2.00 1.90 -13.61
CA ASP A 187 3.22 2.67 -13.83
C ASP A 187 3.09 4.02 -13.14
N ARG A 188 4.13 4.46 -12.43
CA ARG A 188 4.03 5.69 -11.62
C ARG A 188 3.83 6.91 -12.53
N VAL A 189 3.07 7.89 -12.03
CA VAL A 189 2.71 9.09 -12.81
C VAL A 189 3.94 9.81 -13.36
N TYR A 190 4.96 10.00 -12.53
CA TYR A 190 6.15 10.79 -12.89
C TYR A 190 6.99 10.02 -13.92
N ASP A 191 7.28 8.75 -13.65
CA ASP A 191 8.02 7.86 -14.54
C ASP A 191 7.35 7.77 -15.92
N ARG A 192 6.00 7.69 -15.96
CA ARG A 192 5.23 7.64 -17.21
C ARG A 192 5.34 8.94 -18.01
N ILE A 193 5.29 10.09 -17.36
CA ILE A 193 5.43 11.39 -18.04
C ILE A 193 6.85 11.57 -18.56
N ASP A 194 7.87 11.21 -17.76
CA ASP A 194 9.27 11.22 -18.18
C ASP A 194 9.49 10.36 -19.43
N GLU A 195 8.92 9.16 -19.46
CA GLU A 195 8.99 8.23 -20.61
C GLU A 195 8.35 8.84 -21.87
N LEU A 196 7.13 9.39 -21.75
CA LEU A 196 6.41 10.00 -22.88
C LEU A 196 7.18 11.21 -23.43
N MET A 197 7.69 12.07 -22.55
CA MET A 197 8.46 13.25 -22.93
C MET A 197 9.81 12.88 -23.54
N GLY A 198 10.52 11.91 -22.98
CA GLY A 198 11.77 11.37 -23.56
C GLY A 198 11.55 10.73 -24.94
N SER A 199 10.34 10.26 -25.23
CA SER A 199 9.95 9.71 -26.52
C SER A 199 9.28 10.74 -27.46
N ASN A 200 9.29 12.03 -27.12
CA ASN A 200 8.66 13.12 -27.86
C ASN A 200 7.12 12.96 -28.08
N ARG A 201 6.44 12.24 -27.19
CA ARG A 201 4.98 11.98 -27.22
C ARG A 201 4.22 13.04 -26.41
N VAL A 202 4.38 14.30 -26.80
CA VAL A 202 3.93 15.46 -26.01
C VAL A 202 2.41 15.48 -25.80
N GLU A 203 1.61 15.16 -26.83
CA GLU A 203 0.14 15.15 -26.70
C GLU A 203 -0.36 14.07 -25.75
N GLU A 204 0.30 12.91 -25.72
CA GLU A 204 -0.03 11.84 -24.79
C GLU A 204 0.36 12.19 -23.36
N ALA A 205 1.47 12.90 -23.16
CA ALA A 205 1.83 13.44 -21.85
C ALA A 205 0.79 14.46 -21.36
N LYS A 206 0.29 15.34 -22.23
CA LYS A 206 -0.81 16.27 -21.89
C LYS A 206 -2.08 15.53 -21.50
N GLN A 207 -2.45 14.48 -22.24
CA GLN A 207 -3.60 13.65 -21.89
C GLN A 207 -3.39 12.93 -20.56
N ALA A 208 -2.21 12.37 -20.30
CA ALA A 208 -1.88 11.75 -19.03
C ALA A 208 -2.00 12.74 -17.86
N LEU A 209 -1.55 13.99 -18.01
CA LEU A 209 -1.74 15.04 -17.00
C LEU A 209 -3.22 15.24 -16.70
N LYS A 210 -4.06 15.35 -17.72
CA LYS A 210 -5.52 15.49 -17.56
C LYS A 210 -6.12 14.32 -16.78
N GLU A 211 -5.71 13.09 -17.07
CA GLU A 211 -6.20 11.90 -16.36
C GLU A 211 -5.89 11.93 -14.85
N VAL A 212 -4.77 12.53 -14.43
CA VAL A 212 -4.49 12.73 -12.99
C VAL A 212 -5.55 13.64 -12.33
N PHE A 213 -5.97 14.71 -13.01
CA PHE A 213 -7.06 15.58 -12.52
C PHE A 213 -8.40 14.85 -12.50
N VAL A 214 -8.72 14.08 -13.55
CA VAL A 214 -9.92 13.23 -13.62
C VAL A 214 -9.98 12.28 -12.43
N MET A 215 -8.89 11.56 -12.14
CA MET A 215 -8.82 10.63 -11.01
C MET A 215 -9.12 11.33 -9.67
N ILE A 216 -8.51 12.50 -9.41
CA ILE A 216 -8.71 13.24 -8.16
C ILE A 216 -10.17 13.72 -8.05
N GLN A 217 -10.72 14.28 -9.12
CA GLN A 217 -12.07 14.81 -9.16
C GLN A 217 -13.12 13.69 -9.03
N THR A 218 -12.95 12.57 -9.71
CA THR A 218 -13.87 11.42 -9.65
C THR A 218 -13.96 10.88 -8.23
N ARG A 219 -12.83 10.68 -7.54
CA ARG A 219 -12.82 10.29 -6.11
C ARG A 219 -13.60 11.29 -5.24
N ALA A 220 -13.36 12.58 -5.42
CA ALA A 220 -14.01 13.62 -4.63
C ALA A 220 -15.53 13.68 -4.89
N LYS A 221 -15.96 13.59 -6.16
CA LYS A 221 -17.37 13.52 -6.56
C LYS A 221 -18.09 12.28 -6.03
N LYS A 222 -17.38 11.16 -5.84
CA LYS A 222 -17.92 9.98 -5.14
C LYS A 222 -18.08 10.20 -3.62
N GLY A 223 -17.55 11.28 -3.06
CA GLY A 223 -17.68 11.63 -1.63
C GLY A 223 -16.54 11.09 -0.76
N PHE A 224 -15.34 10.91 -1.32
CA PHE A 224 -14.20 10.38 -0.58
C PHE A 224 -13.06 11.39 -0.47
N ARG A 225 -12.49 11.49 0.73
CA ARG A 225 -11.26 12.25 1.01
C ARG A 225 -10.07 11.31 1.13
N ASP A 226 -8.96 11.70 0.50
CA ASP A 226 -7.67 11.02 0.58
C ASP A 226 -6.74 11.79 1.53
N ARG A 227 -6.37 11.15 2.64
CA ARG A 227 -5.49 11.74 3.65
C ARG A 227 -3.99 11.59 3.31
N ASP A 228 -3.64 10.91 2.22
CA ASP A 228 -2.27 10.80 1.72
C ASP A 228 -2.21 10.87 0.16
N PRO A 229 -2.52 12.05 -0.41
CA PRO A 229 -2.72 12.23 -1.84
C PRO A 229 -1.42 12.44 -2.63
N ASN A 230 -0.28 11.97 -2.15
CA ASN A 230 1.00 12.17 -2.83
C ASN A 230 1.00 11.53 -4.23
N ILE A 231 0.96 12.34 -5.28
CA ILE A 231 0.90 11.87 -6.68
C ILE A 231 2.14 11.05 -7.04
N ARG A 232 3.34 11.47 -6.57
CA ARG A 232 4.61 10.85 -6.95
C ARG A 232 4.71 9.40 -6.50
N THR A 233 4.23 9.09 -5.30
CA THR A 233 4.40 7.75 -4.71
C THR A 233 3.15 6.90 -4.74
N ASN A 234 1.97 7.53 -4.73
CA ASN A 234 0.71 6.84 -4.45
C ASN A 234 -0.25 6.82 -5.65
N CYS A 235 0.15 7.36 -6.80
CA CYS A 235 -0.66 7.37 -8.03
C CYS A 235 0.13 6.77 -9.20
N GLY A 236 -0.59 6.22 -10.17
CA GLY A 236 -0.01 5.68 -11.40
C GLY A 236 -1.04 5.50 -12.49
N PHE A 237 -0.66 4.80 -13.55
CA PHE A 237 -1.47 4.53 -14.73
C PHE A 237 -1.65 3.03 -14.96
N ILE A 238 -2.86 2.62 -15.32
CA ILE A 238 -3.14 1.35 -15.97
C ILE A 238 -3.57 1.69 -17.39
N GLY A 239 -2.70 1.38 -18.37
CA GLY A 239 -2.88 1.87 -19.73
C GLY A 239 -2.88 3.40 -19.77
N SER A 240 -4.00 4.00 -20.18
CA SER A 240 -4.18 5.46 -20.21
C SER A 240 -4.87 6.04 -18.97
N ARG A 241 -5.46 5.21 -18.10
CA ARG A 241 -6.27 5.67 -16.97
C ARG A 241 -5.40 5.89 -15.73
N ALA A 242 -5.48 7.07 -15.13
CA ALA A 242 -4.83 7.33 -13.84
C ALA A 242 -5.60 6.66 -12.69
N ILE A 243 -4.87 6.04 -11.76
CA ILE A 243 -5.40 5.35 -10.59
C ILE A 243 -4.58 5.64 -9.32
N LYS A 244 -5.22 5.42 -8.17
CA LYS A 244 -4.57 5.44 -6.86
C LYS A 244 -4.00 4.06 -6.52
N ILE A 245 -2.67 4.00 -6.36
CA ILE A 245 -1.96 2.77 -6.01
C ILE A 245 -2.05 2.47 -4.50
N ASP A 246 -1.83 3.47 -3.64
CA ASP A 246 -1.90 3.28 -2.19
C ASP A 246 -3.23 3.80 -1.63
N VAL A 247 -4.05 2.86 -1.17
CA VAL A 247 -5.44 3.10 -0.76
C VAL A 247 -5.61 3.05 0.75
N GLY A 248 -4.54 3.13 1.56
CA GLY A 248 -4.62 2.97 3.01
C GLY A 248 -5.16 4.17 3.80
N ARG A 249 -5.65 5.23 3.14
CA ARG A 249 -5.96 6.55 3.75
C ARG A 249 -7.23 7.24 3.24
N PHE A 250 -8.13 6.51 2.59
CA PHE A 250 -9.45 6.98 2.22
C PHE A 250 -10.41 7.04 3.41
N VAL A 251 -11.24 8.08 3.41
CA VAL A 251 -12.36 8.24 4.34
C VAL A 251 -13.56 8.80 3.59
N ARG A 252 -14.77 8.37 3.97
CA ARG A 252 -16.02 9.00 3.51
C ARG A 252 -16.09 10.43 4.02
N SER A 253 -16.52 11.32 3.14
CA SER A 253 -16.53 12.77 3.36
C SER A 253 -17.48 13.39 2.33
N GLU A 254 -18.78 13.41 2.63
CA GLU A 254 -19.82 13.90 1.69
C GLU A 254 -19.61 15.37 1.28
N ASP A 255 -18.97 16.16 2.14
CA ASP A 255 -18.55 17.53 1.85
C ASP A 255 -17.58 17.62 0.66
N MET A 256 -16.79 16.57 0.36
CA MET A 256 -15.92 16.51 -0.83
C MET A 256 -16.70 16.60 -2.14
N ARG A 257 -18.01 16.37 -2.15
CA ARG A 257 -18.84 16.55 -3.35
C ARG A 257 -19.07 18.03 -3.69
N LYS A 258 -18.87 18.93 -2.73
CA LYS A 258 -19.00 20.38 -2.91
C LYS A 258 -17.83 20.92 -3.70
N LYS A 259 -18.11 21.75 -4.71
CA LYS A 259 -17.10 22.29 -5.64
C LYS A 259 -16.01 23.05 -4.90
N GLU A 260 -16.39 23.86 -3.94
CA GLU A 260 -15.47 24.69 -3.17
C GLU A 260 -14.46 23.84 -2.40
N ILE A 261 -14.87 22.66 -1.92
CA ILE A 261 -14.03 21.77 -1.11
C ILE A 261 -13.11 20.94 -2.00
N TYR A 262 -13.64 20.32 -3.08
CA TYR A 262 -12.76 19.52 -3.95
C TYR A 262 -11.82 20.38 -4.78
N SER A 263 -12.22 21.58 -5.22
CA SER A 263 -11.32 22.48 -5.96
C SER A 263 -10.13 22.86 -5.08
N ALA A 264 -10.36 23.21 -3.80
CA ALA A 264 -9.27 23.47 -2.84
C ALA A 264 -8.39 22.22 -2.58
N ASP A 265 -8.98 21.03 -2.48
CA ASP A 265 -8.21 19.77 -2.35
C ASP A 265 -7.34 19.53 -3.59
N LEU A 266 -7.91 19.73 -4.78
CA LEU A 266 -7.24 19.56 -6.07
C LEU A 266 -6.07 20.53 -6.22
N GLU A 267 -6.22 21.82 -5.91
CA GLU A 267 -5.11 22.79 -5.90
C GLU A 267 -3.97 22.33 -5.00
N ARG A 268 -4.30 21.97 -3.75
CA ARG A 268 -3.32 21.54 -2.75
C ARG A 268 -2.57 20.29 -3.18
N ILE A 269 -3.27 19.31 -3.75
CA ILE A 269 -2.69 18.02 -4.18
C ILE A 269 -1.78 18.23 -5.40
N THR A 270 -2.19 19.09 -6.32
CA THR A 270 -1.53 19.29 -7.61
C THR A 270 -0.39 20.33 -7.57
N ALA A 271 -0.30 21.15 -6.51
CA ALA A 271 0.76 22.16 -6.39
C ALA A 271 2.20 21.59 -6.46
N PRO A 272 2.58 20.53 -5.71
CA PRO A 272 3.92 19.96 -5.85
C PRO A 272 4.19 19.34 -7.23
N PHE A 273 3.13 18.89 -7.90
CA PHE A 273 3.22 18.32 -9.24
C PHE A 273 3.42 19.39 -10.31
N GLU A 274 2.80 20.56 -10.14
CA GLU A 274 3.02 21.73 -11.00
C GLU A 274 4.49 22.20 -10.94
N GLU A 275 5.08 22.27 -9.74
CA GLU A 275 6.49 22.69 -9.60
C GLU A 275 7.43 21.69 -10.29
N TRP A 276 7.17 20.39 -10.12
CA TRP A 276 7.97 19.38 -10.82
C TRP A 276 7.85 19.49 -12.35
N ILE A 277 6.65 19.74 -12.89
CA ILE A 277 6.45 19.94 -14.33
C ILE A 277 7.23 21.17 -14.81
N LYS A 278 7.17 22.27 -14.08
CA LYS A 278 7.89 23.50 -14.40
C LYS A 278 9.41 23.29 -14.42
N GLU A 279 9.94 22.50 -13.50
CA GLU A 279 11.37 22.18 -13.42
C GLU A 279 11.83 21.20 -14.50
N THR A 280 11.02 20.17 -14.79
CA THR A 280 11.47 19.00 -15.58
C THR A 280 10.96 19.03 -17.02
N HIS A 281 9.71 19.47 -17.24
CA HIS A 281 9.02 19.45 -18.53
C HIS A 281 8.27 20.77 -18.79
N PRO A 282 8.95 21.92 -18.86
CA PRO A 282 8.31 23.24 -18.92
C PRO A 282 7.37 23.43 -20.11
N ILE A 283 7.57 22.67 -21.20
CA ILE A 283 6.67 22.67 -22.37
C ILE A 283 5.24 22.21 -22.04
N LEU A 284 5.05 21.40 -21.00
CA LEU A 284 3.73 20.93 -20.56
C LEU A 284 3.00 21.95 -19.68
N LEU A 285 3.71 22.94 -19.12
CA LEU A 285 3.17 23.85 -18.12
C LEU A 285 1.94 24.66 -18.60
N PRO A 286 1.90 25.21 -19.84
CA PRO A 286 0.71 25.91 -20.33
C PRO A 286 -0.51 25.00 -20.40
N SER A 287 -0.35 23.77 -20.89
CA SER A 287 -1.43 22.79 -20.99
C SER A 287 -1.91 22.33 -19.61
N TYR A 288 -0.97 22.15 -18.68
CA TYR A 288 -1.26 21.79 -17.30
C TYR A 288 -2.09 22.86 -16.59
N ARG A 289 -1.69 24.14 -16.69
CA ARG A 289 -2.41 25.25 -16.07
C ARG A 289 -3.82 25.42 -16.63
N LYS A 290 -3.96 25.34 -17.96
CA LYS A 290 -5.28 25.33 -18.60
C LYS A 290 -6.16 24.19 -18.08
N THR A 291 -5.60 22.98 -17.99
CA THR A 291 -6.33 21.82 -17.45
C THR A 291 -6.70 22.04 -15.99
N LYS A 292 -5.80 22.60 -15.17
CA LYS A 292 -6.09 22.93 -13.77
C LYS A 292 -7.26 23.93 -13.68
N GLU A 293 -7.24 25.00 -14.46
CA GLU A 293 -8.33 25.99 -14.53
C GLU A 293 -9.67 25.35 -14.94
N ASP A 294 -9.68 24.45 -15.93
CA ASP A 294 -10.89 23.75 -16.39
C ASP A 294 -11.53 22.87 -15.29
N PHE A 295 -10.75 22.43 -14.30
CA PHE A 295 -11.22 21.55 -13.21
C PHE A 295 -11.59 22.28 -11.92
N LEU A 296 -11.20 23.55 -11.78
CA LEU A 296 -11.45 24.37 -10.59
C LEU A 296 -12.84 24.99 -10.57
#